data_AF-A0A854D920-F1
#
_entry.id   AF-A0A854D920-F1
#
_cell.length_a   1.000
_cell.length_b   1.000
_cell.length_c   1.000
_cell.angle_alpha   90.00
_cell.angle_beta   90.00
_cell.angle_gamma   90.00
#
_symmetry.space_group_name_H-M   'P 1'
#
loop_
_entity.id
_entity.type
_entity.pdbx_description
1 polymer ?
#
loop_
_entity_poly.entity_id
_entity_poly.type
_entity_poly.pdbx_seq_one_letter_code
_entity_poly.pdbx_strand_id
1 'polypeptide(L)'
;MNGTRANLQVGDMLQGSAGTLSVRGCLLFKEWDAQDRCFYYWEEWQLVGGSNADTWVELDHDPGEILFYEPVRLQEAIEPWALTVGQRLQLTINGTPHQALVEEVTTGTLENAIGSPVCPLNIGETMTYVELRLTDPAGVTSRLTIDSHRFRDLLAYRKTSLSTSQQKQLFGRVLCNSRPVAGRTGRNIGCAIVAAIVSVVLAVGLFSACSSSSRSTGGADSSSTSDSSSSRTYRHRPVYGGGGGGVGK
;
A
#
# COMPACT_ATOMS: atom_id res chain seq x y z
N MET A 1 -25.75 -13.70 8.48
CA MET A 1 -25.26 -14.09 7.14
C MET A 1 -23.74 -13.98 7.21
N ASN A 2 -23.02 -15.11 7.19
CA ASN A 2 -21.55 -15.13 7.22
C ASN A 2 -21.06 -15.34 5.79
N GLY A 3 -20.94 -14.27 5.02
CA GLY A 3 -20.56 -14.33 3.62
C GLY A 3 -20.25 -12.96 3.09
N THR A 4 -19.67 -12.93 1.89
CA THR A 4 -19.36 -11.68 1.21
C THR A 4 -20.63 -10.93 0.80
N ARG A 5 -20.56 -9.60 0.83
CA ARG A 5 -21.61 -8.63 0.50
C ARG A 5 -21.22 -7.77 -0.70
N ALA A 6 -19.93 -7.67 -1.01
CA ALA A 6 -19.49 -6.95 -2.20
C ALA A 6 -20.05 -7.64 -3.44
N ASN A 7 -20.48 -6.85 -4.42
CA ASN A 7 -20.85 -7.31 -5.74
C ASN A 7 -19.58 -7.64 -6.55
N LEU A 8 -18.87 -8.68 -6.10
CA LEU A 8 -17.61 -9.21 -6.64
C LEU A 8 -17.62 -10.74 -6.55
N GLN A 9 -17.05 -11.37 -7.56
CA GLN A 9 -16.80 -12.80 -7.64
C GLN A 9 -15.40 -13.04 -8.20
N VAL A 10 -14.76 -14.13 -7.79
CA VAL A 10 -13.46 -14.53 -8.32
C VAL A 10 -13.56 -14.74 -9.83
N GLY A 11 -12.63 -14.16 -10.58
CA GLY A 11 -12.62 -14.19 -12.04
C GLY A 11 -13.39 -13.05 -12.70
N ASP A 12 -14.12 -12.22 -11.94
CA ASP A 12 -14.75 -11.02 -12.50
C ASP A 12 -13.72 -10.10 -13.16
N MET A 13 -14.11 -9.51 -14.28
CA MET A 13 -13.33 -8.51 -14.99
C MET A 13 -13.98 -7.13 -14.79
N LEU A 14 -13.29 -6.26 -14.06
CA LEU A 14 -13.67 -4.88 -13.83
C LEU A 14 -13.03 -4.01 -14.91
N GLN A 15 -13.85 -3.22 -15.59
CA GLN A 15 -13.43 -2.38 -16.72
C GLN A 15 -13.82 -0.93 -16.43
N GLY A 16 -12.88 -0.17 -15.89
CA GLY A 16 -13.08 1.25 -15.60
C GLY A 16 -11.81 2.05 -15.84
N SER A 17 -11.71 3.22 -15.20
CA SER A 17 -10.57 4.11 -15.39
C SER A 17 -9.26 3.55 -14.83
N ALA A 18 -9.31 2.54 -13.94
CA ALA A 18 -8.12 1.80 -13.50
C ALA A 18 -7.57 0.82 -14.56
N GLY A 19 -8.24 0.72 -15.72
CA GLY A 19 -7.98 -0.29 -16.72
C GLY A 19 -8.74 -1.58 -16.44
N THR A 20 -8.25 -2.67 -17.04
CA THR A 20 -8.83 -4.00 -16.87
C THR A 20 -8.23 -4.67 -15.63
N LEU A 21 -9.05 -4.86 -14.60
CA LEU A 21 -8.69 -5.56 -13.36
C LEU A 21 -9.47 -6.88 -13.27
N SER A 22 -8.80 -7.95 -12.88
CA SER A 22 -9.40 -9.25 -12.59
C SER A 22 -9.46 -9.48 -11.08
N VAL A 23 -10.57 -10.02 -10.58
CA VAL A 23 -10.72 -10.37 -9.16
C VAL A 23 -10.04 -11.71 -8.89
N ARG A 24 -8.99 -11.69 -8.07
CA ARG A 24 -8.20 -12.89 -7.74
C ARG A 24 -8.74 -13.66 -6.54
N GLY A 25 -9.31 -12.96 -5.57
CA GLY A 25 -9.76 -13.56 -4.32
C GLY A 25 -10.24 -12.54 -3.30
N CYS A 26 -10.76 -13.05 -2.19
CA CYS A 26 -11.24 -12.28 -1.05
C CYS A 26 -10.68 -12.87 0.24
N LEU A 27 -10.27 -11.99 1.16
CA LEU A 27 -10.09 -12.30 2.57
C LEU A 27 -11.27 -11.70 3.33
N LEU A 28 -11.98 -12.52 4.11
CA LEU A 28 -13.05 -12.06 4.99
C LEU A 28 -12.51 -12.06 6.40
N PHE A 29 -12.46 -10.88 7.01
CA PHE A 29 -12.04 -10.70 8.37
C PHE A 29 -13.22 -10.42 9.29
N LYS A 30 -13.00 -10.67 10.59
CA LYS A 30 -13.89 -10.25 11.65
C LYS A 30 -13.13 -9.68 12.84
N GLU A 31 -13.75 -8.78 13.57
CA GLU A 31 -13.25 -8.23 14.82
C GLU A 31 -14.33 -8.30 15.89
N TRP A 32 -13.96 -8.63 17.12
CA TRP A 32 -14.86 -8.60 18.26
C TRP A 32 -14.80 -7.24 18.95
N ASP A 33 -15.92 -6.53 18.98
CA ASP A 33 -16.07 -5.31 19.76
C ASP A 33 -16.54 -5.66 21.19
N ALA A 34 -15.71 -5.35 22.17
CA ALA A 34 -16.01 -5.64 23.57
C ALA A 34 -17.08 -4.71 24.18
N GLN A 35 -17.30 -3.52 23.60
CA GLN A 35 -18.22 -2.51 24.10
C GLN A 35 -19.68 -2.87 23.79
N ASP A 36 -19.97 -3.23 22.55
CA ASP A 36 -21.33 -3.64 22.15
C ASP A 36 -21.50 -5.14 21.92
N ARG A 37 -20.44 -5.92 22.15
CA ARG A 37 -20.45 -7.39 22.20
C ARG A 37 -20.94 -8.00 20.90
N CYS A 38 -20.45 -7.48 19.77
CA CYS A 38 -20.75 -8.02 18.46
C CYS A 38 -19.50 -8.17 17.61
N PHE A 39 -19.62 -8.95 16.54
CA PHE A 39 -18.58 -9.06 15.52
C PHE A 39 -18.83 -8.06 14.40
N TYR A 40 -17.80 -7.29 14.08
CA TYR A 40 -17.69 -6.49 12.87
C TYR A 40 -16.96 -7.27 11.79
N TYR A 41 -17.28 -7.00 10.52
CA TYR A 41 -16.76 -7.76 9.39
C TYR A 41 -16.32 -6.83 8.26
N TRP A 42 -15.23 -7.20 7.59
CA TRP A 42 -14.84 -6.54 6.35
C TRP A 42 -14.26 -7.56 5.37
N GLU A 43 -14.35 -7.24 4.10
CA GLU A 43 -13.83 -8.03 3.00
C GLU A 43 -12.71 -7.29 2.30
N GLU A 44 -11.55 -7.92 2.13
CA GLU A 44 -10.45 -7.42 1.33
C GLU A 44 -10.34 -8.23 0.03
N TRP A 45 -10.68 -7.61 -1.08
CA TRP A 45 -10.66 -8.21 -2.41
C TRP A 45 -9.38 -7.85 -3.16
N GLN A 46 -8.60 -8.88 -3.51
CA GLN A 46 -7.40 -8.69 -4.32
C GLN A 46 -7.76 -8.55 -5.79
N LEU A 47 -7.31 -7.46 -6.40
CA LEU A 47 -7.46 -7.17 -7.82
C LEU A 47 -6.09 -7.27 -8.52
N VAL A 48 -6.06 -7.94 -9.66
CA VAL A 48 -4.85 -8.12 -10.48
C VAL A 48 -5.07 -7.59 -11.90
N GLY A 49 -4.12 -6.83 -12.41
CA GLY A 49 -4.21 -6.20 -13.74
C GLY A 49 -3.85 -4.73 -13.70
N GLY A 50 -3.91 -4.05 -14.86
CA GLY A 50 -3.50 -2.65 -14.98
C GLY A 50 -2.00 -2.44 -14.75
N SER A 51 -1.61 -1.24 -14.31
CA SER A 51 -0.21 -0.84 -14.07
C SER A 51 0.33 -1.22 -12.68
N ASN A 52 -0.53 -1.64 -11.74
CA ASN A 52 -0.15 -1.95 -10.37
C ASN A 52 -0.58 -3.38 -9.99
N ALA A 53 0.40 -4.22 -9.68
CA ALA A 53 0.20 -5.64 -9.38
C ALA A 53 -0.42 -5.93 -7.99
N ASP A 54 -0.68 -4.90 -7.17
CA ASP A 54 -1.14 -5.02 -5.77
C ASP A 54 -2.25 -4.03 -5.43
N THR A 55 -3.36 -4.17 -6.13
CA THR A 55 -4.53 -3.35 -5.84
C THR A 55 -5.50 -4.16 -4.98
N TRP A 56 -5.99 -3.56 -3.91
CA TRP A 56 -7.00 -4.16 -3.06
C TRP A 56 -8.22 -3.25 -2.95
N VAL A 57 -9.38 -3.86 -2.72
CA VAL A 57 -10.61 -3.14 -2.37
C VAL A 57 -11.15 -3.73 -1.10
N GLU A 58 -11.42 -2.88 -0.13
CA GLU A 58 -12.12 -3.25 1.09
C GLU A 58 -13.60 -2.89 1.00
N LEU A 59 -14.46 -3.79 1.47
CA LEU A 59 -15.83 -3.48 1.88
C LEU A 59 -15.96 -3.66 3.39
N ASP A 60 -16.17 -2.56 4.11
CA ASP A 60 -16.58 -2.60 5.51
C ASP A 60 -18.11 -2.87 5.58
N HIS A 61 -18.52 -3.91 6.29
CA HIS A 61 -19.91 -4.38 6.32
C HIS A 61 -20.86 -3.45 7.05
N ASP A 62 -20.35 -2.62 7.94
CA ASP A 62 -21.15 -1.85 8.89
C ASP A 62 -21.62 -0.51 8.33
N PRO A 63 -20.72 0.40 7.91
CA PRO A 63 -21.10 1.54 7.11
C PRO A 63 -21.44 1.15 5.66
N GLY A 64 -21.06 -0.05 5.19
CA GLY A 64 -21.17 -0.43 3.78
C GLY A 64 -20.20 0.37 2.91
N GLU A 65 -19.05 0.77 3.46
CA GLU A 65 -18.07 1.64 2.80
C GLU A 65 -17.15 0.84 1.88
N ILE A 66 -16.92 1.35 0.67
CA ILE A 66 -15.92 0.80 -0.25
C ILE A 66 -14.66 1.63 -0.17
N LEU A 67 -13.54 0.99 0.16
CA LEU A 67 -12.23 1.62 0.27
C LEU A 67 -11.28 1.03 -0.77
N PHE A 68 -10.63 1.90 -1.52
CA PHE A 68 -9.60 1.53 -2.50
C PHE A 68 -8.22 1.64 -1.87
N TYR A 69 -7.43 0.57 -1.99
CA TYR A 69 -6.11 0.46 -1.39
C TYR A 69 -5.04 0.58 -2.46
N GLU A 70 -4.25 1.64 -2.33
CA GLU A 70 -3.10 1.89 -3.19
C GLU A 70 -1.81 1.56 -2.43
N PRO A 71 -0.95 0.67 -2.97
CA PRO A 71 0.27 0.27 -2.29
C PRO A 71 1.24 1.43 -2.20
N VAL A 72 1.82 1.62 -1.02
CA VAL A 72 2.84 2.60 -0.71
C VAL A 72 3.99 1.91 0.00
N ARG A 73 5.23 2.20 -0.40
CA ARG A 73 6.41 1.70 0.30
C ARG A 73 6.91 2.70 1.32
N LEU A 74 7.06 2.23 2.55
CA LEU A 74 7.68 2.97 3.64
C LEU A 74 9.20 2.75 3.62
N GLN A 75 9.94 3.68 4.21
CA GLN A 75 11.36 3.48 4.50
C GLN A 75 11.57 2.95 5.93
N GLU A 76 10.62 3.25 6.81
CA GLU A 76 10.60 2.82 8.20
C GLU A 76 9.92 1.46 8.35
N ALA A 77 10.52 0.57 9.14
CA ALA A 77 9.85 -0.65 9.59
C ALA A 77 8.90 -0.30 10.75
N ILE A 78 7.60 -0.47 10.53
CA ILE A 78 6.56 -0.16 11.51
C ILE A 78 5.91 -1.45 11.99
N GLU A 79 6.04 -1.74 13.28
CA GLU A 79 5.36 -2.86 13.96
C GLU A 79 3.98 -2.40 14.46
N PRO A 80 2.86 -2.78 13.82
CA PRO A 80 1.53 -2.29 14.17
C PRO A 80 1.13 -2.49 15.63
N TRP A 81 1.47 -3.66 16.17
CA TRP A 81 1.16 -4.06 17.55
C TRP A 81 1.92 -3.24 18.61
N ALA A 82 2.98 -2.53 18.22
CA ALA A 82 3.77 -1.70 19.13
C ALA A 82 3.27 -0.26 19.21
N LEU A 83 2.30 0.12 18.38
CA LEU A 83 1.77 1.49 18.33
C LEU A 83 0.59 1.68 19.27
N THR A 84 0.32 2.93 19.63
CA THR A 84 -0.84 3.31 20.47
C THR A 84 -1.61 4.46 19.83
N VAL A 85 -2.94 4.44 19.93
CA VAL A 85 -3.80 5.54 19.45
C VAL A 85 -3.33 6.89 20.03
N GLY A 86 -3.25 7.90 19.18
CA GLY A 86 -2.75 9.24 19.51
C GLY A 86 -1.23 9.41 19.40
N GLN A 87 -0.47 8.33 19.21
CA GLN A 87 0.97 8.39 18.98
C GLN A 87 1.27 9.12 17.67
N ARG A 88 2.34 9.93 17.67
CA ARG A 88 2.85 10.60 16.47
C ARG A 88 4.15 9.96 16.02
N LEU A 89 4.28 9.80 14.71
CA LEU A 89 5.45 9.24 14.03
C LEU A 89 5.79 10.10 12.81
N GLN A 90 7.03 10.00 12.33
CA GLN A 90 7.42 10.51 11.03
C GLN A 90 7.60 9.30 10.09
N LEU A 91 6.95 9.35 8.94
CA LEU A 91 7.05 8.31 7.91
C LEU A 91 7.56 8.91 6.60
N THR A 92 8.41 8.17 5.89
CA THR A 92 8.97 8.60 4.63
C THR A 92 8.37 7.80 3.49
N ILE A 93 7.62 8.50 2.63
CA ILE A 93 6.93 7.92 1.47
C ILE A 93 7.53 8.57 0.22
N ASN A 94 8.11 7.76 -0.66
CA ASN A 94 8.76 8.22 -1.89
C ASN A 94 9.79 9.35 -1.64
N GLY A 95 10.55 9.26 -0.53
CA GLY A 95 11.54 10.26 -0.14
C GLY A 95 10.97 11.53 0.49
N THR A 96 9.65 11.64 0.63
CA THR A 96 8.99 12.80 1.26
C THR A 96 8.57 12.46 2.68
N PRO A 97 8.98 13.24 3.70
CA PRO A 97 8.56 13.03 5.07
C PRO A 97 7.10 13.45 5.28
N HIS A 98 6.36 12.63 6.00
CA HIS A 98 4.99 12.88 6.41
C HIS A 98 4.89 12.77 7.94
N GLN A 99 4.09 13.64 8.55
CA GLN A 99 3.68 13.46 9.94
C GLN A 99 2.53 12.46 9.98
N ALA A 100 2.64 11.43 10.80
CA ALA A 100 1.62 10.40 10.97
C ALA A 100 1.06 10.46 12.40
N LEU A 101 -0.26 10.45 12.52
CA LEU A 101 -0.98 10.26 13.78
C LEU A 101 -1.66 8.90 13.75
N VAL A 102 -1.45 8.08 14.78
CA VAL A 102 -2.20 6.83 14.96
C VAL A 102 -3.62 7.16 15.36
N GLU A 103 -4.58 6.83 14.51
CA GLU A 103 -6.00 7.03 14.79
C GLU A 103 -6.64 5.74 15.32
N GLU A 104 -6.08 4.59 14.94
CA GLU A 104 -6.60 3.28 15.32
C GLU A 104 -5.49 2.24 15.42
N VAL A 105 -5.64 1.32 16.36
CA VAL A 105 -4.88 0.07 16.45
C VAL A 105 -5.86 -1.02 16.81
N THR A 106 -6.05 -2.01 15.94
CA THR A 106 -6.96 -3.11 16.22
C THR A 106 -6.49 -4.43 15.60
N THR A 107 -7.22 -5.51 15.88
CA THR A 107 -6.90 -6.87 15.46
C THR A 107 -8.09 -7.53 14.77
N GLY A 108 -7.88 -7.91 13.51
CA GLY A 108 -8.81 -8.75 12.75
C GLY A 108 -8.45 -10.21 12.84
N THR A 109 -9.44 -11.09 12.85
CA THR A 109 -9.30 -12.54 12.68
C THR A 109 -9.71 -12.92 11.28
N LEU A 110 -8.89 -13.69 10.55
CA LEU A 110 -9.26 -14.21 9.25
C LEU A 110 -10.36 -15.26 9.41
N GLU A 111 -11.57 -14.94 8.99
CA GLU A 111 -12.73 -15.83 9.10
C GLU A 111 -12.83 -16.78 7.90
N ASN A 112 -12.53 -16.28 6.71
CA ASN A 112 -12.63 -17.07 5.48
C ASN A 112 -11.74 -16.50 4.37
N ALA A 113 -11.38 -17.33 3.40
CA ALA A 113 -10.71 -16.92 2.17
C ALA A 113 -11.39 -17.55 0.96
N ILE A 114 -11.61 -16.76 -0.09
CA ILE A 114 -12.25 -17.19 -1.34
C ILE A 114 -11.26 -16.97 -2.50
N GLY A 115 -11.11 -17.96 -3.36
CA GLY A 115 -10.18 -17.89 -4.49
C GLY A 115 -8.73 -18.12 -4.06
N SER A 116 -7.80 -17.35 -4.62
CA SER A 116 -6.37 -17.49 -4.29
C SER A 116 -5.70 -16.14 -4.05
N PRO A 117 -6.22 -15.32 -3.11
CA PRO A 117 -5.58 -14.08 -2.74
C PRO A 117 -4.18 -14.36 -2.16
N VAL A 118 -3.27 -13.41 -2.28
CA VAL A 118 -2.01 -13.47 -1.54
C VAL A 118 -2.36 -13.29 -0.06
N CYS A 119 -2.09 -14.30 0.76
CA CYS A 119 -2.41 -14.31 2.19
C CYS A 119 -1.43 -15.19 2.97
N PRO A 120 -0.68 -14.63 3.95
CA PRO A 120 0.18 -15.41 4.81
C PRO A 120 -0.57 -16.05 5.98
N LEU A 121 -1.83 -15.66 6.22
CA LEU A 121 -2.64 -16.13 7.33
C LEU A 121 -3.39 -17.42 7.04
N ASN A 122 -3.48 -18.27 8.06
CA ASN A 122 -4.44 -19.35 8.13
C ASN A 122 -5.80 -18.86 8.66
N ILE A 123 -6.87 -19.57 8.32
CA ILE A 123 -8.20 -19.30 8.87
C ILE A 123 -8.15 -19.43 10.41
N GLY A 124 -8.68 -18.42 11.10
CA GLY A 124 -8.66 -18.30 12.56
C GLY A 124 -7.44 -17.56 13.12
N GLU A 125 -6.43 -17.27 12.31
CA GLU A 125 -5.29 -16.45 12.74
C GLU A 125 -5.64 -14.96 12.74
N THR A 126 -4.93 -14.22 13.60
CA THR A 126 -5.14 -12.79 13.80
C THR A 126 -4.10 -11.93 13.09
N MET A 127 -4.51 -10.73 12.71
CA MET A 127 -3.69 -9.67 12.15
C MET A 127 -3.92 -8.40 12.93
N THR A 128 -2.85 -7.81 13.46
CA THR A 128 -2.93 -6.44 14.00
C THR A 128 -2.69 -5.46 12.87
N TYR A 129 -3.55 -4.46 12.76
CA TYR A 129 -3.37 -3.36 11.83
C TYR A 129 -3.55 -2.02 12.54
N VAL A 130 -3.00 -0.97 11.94
CA VAL A 130 -3.16 0.41 12.40
C VAL A 130 -3.68 1.25 11.26
N GLU A 131 -4.55 2.20 11.58
CA GLU A 131 -4.87 3.31 10.69
C GLU A 131 -4.14 4.58 11.13
N LEU A 132 -3.50 5.23 10.17
CA LEU A 132 -2.77 6.47 10.35
C LEU A 132 -3.39 7.58 9.51
N ARG A 133 -3.52 8.75 10.12
CA ARG A 133 -3.66 10.00 9.37
C ARG A 133 -2.29 10.59 9.08
N LEU A 134 -1.95 10.61 7.80
CA LEU A 134 -0.77 11.28 7.29
C LEU A 134 -1.06 12.76 7.06
N THR A 135 -0.07 13.60 7.28
CA THR A 135 -0.04 15.01 6.88
C THR A 135 1.27 15.26 6.14
N ASP A 136 1.18 15.68 4.88
CA ASP A 136 2.33 16.01 4.06
C ASP A 136 2.91 17.41 4.41
N PRO A 137 4.08 17.80 3.84
CA PRO A 137 4.65 19.12 4.10
C PRO A 137 3.78 20.31 3.65
N ALA A 138 2.85 20.10 2.73
CA ALA A 138 1.88 21.10 2.29
C ALA A 138 0.64 21.18 3.22
N GLY A 139 0.56 20.31 4.24
CA GLY A 139 -0.56 20.23 5.17
C GLY A 139 -1.73 19.40 4.67
N VAL A 140 -1.60 18.69 3.55
CA VAL A 140 -2.66 17.84 3.00
C VAL A 140 -2.68 16.52 3.78
N THR A 141 -3.89 16.11 4.17
CA THR A 141 -4.09 14.87 4.94
C THR A 141 -4.52 13.70 4.08
N SER A 142 -4.05 12.50 4.39
CA SER A 142 -4.49 11.24 3.78
C SER A 142 -4.51 10.09 4.79
N ARG A 143 -5.19 8.99 4.46
CA ARG A 143 -5.26 7.77 5.31
C ARG A 143 -4.26 6.72 4.84
N LEU A 144 -3.61 6.05 5.78
CA LEU A 144 -2.69 4.94 5.52
C LEU A 144 -2.96 3.80 6.50
N THR A 145 -3.03 2.57 5.99
CA THR A 145 -3.09 1.34 6.80
C THR A 145 -1.78 0.59 6.71
N ILE A 146 -1.36 0.04 7.86
CA ILE A 146 -0.21 -0.86 7.98
C ILE A 146 -0.67 -2.07 8.78
N ASP A 147 -0.48 -3.27 8.21
CA ASP A 147 -0.77 -4.53 8.89
C ASP A 147 0.50 -5.29 9.30
N SER A 148 0.35 -6.19 10.27
CA SER A 148 1.46 -6.93 10.87
C SER A 148 2.08 -7.98 9.95
N HIS A 149 1.35 -8.37 8.89
CA HIS A 149 1.75 -9.50 8.04
C HIS A 149 2.52 -9.07 6.80
N ARG A 150 2.54 -7.76 6.49
CA ARG A 150 3.47 -7.12 5.55
C ARG A 150 3.69 -7.97 4.31
N PHE A 151 2.62 -8.26 3.57
CA PHE A 151 2.57 -9.15 2.39
C PHE A 151 3.77 -9.00 1.41
N ARG A 152 4.40 -7.81 1.40
CA ARG A 152 5.76 -7.58 0.96
C ARG A 152 6.40 -6.60 1.94
N ASP A 153 7.62 -6.85 2.39
CA ASP A 153 8.27 -6.01 3.40
C ASP A 153 8.14 -4.51 3.12
N LEU A 154 7.84 -3.73 4.17
CA LEU A 154 7.65 -2.27 4.14
C LEU A 154 6.46 -1.77 3.30
N LEU A 155 5.54 -2.65 2.91
CA LEU A 155 4.31 -2.29 2.21
C LEU A 155 3.26 -1.78 3.21
N ALA A 156 2.69 -0.63 2.88
CA ALA A 156 1.53 -0.03 3.50
C ALA A 156 0.51 0.31 2.40
N TYR A 157 -0.72 0.68 2.78
CA TYR A 157 -1.77 1.00 1.81
C TYR A 157 -2.38 2.36 2.10
N ARG A 158 -2.40 3.24 1.10
CA ARG A 158 -3.19 4.46 1.15
C ARG A 158 -4.66 4.08 0.93
N LYS A 159 -5.54 4.53 1.83
CA LYS A 159 -6.99 4.25 1.78
C LYS A 159 -7.75 5.42 1.17
N THR A 160 -8.58 5.15 0.17
CA THR A 160 -9.49 6.13 -0.44
C THR A 160 -10.92 5.60 -0.40
N SER A 161 -11.80 6.27 0.33
CA SER A 161 -13.24 5.99 0.33
C SER A 161 -13.86 6.33 -1.03
N LEU A 162 -14.65 5.42 -1.59
CA LEU A 162 -15.26 5.57 -2.89
C LEU A 162 -16.78 5.76 -2.81
N SER A 163 -17.25 6.92 -3.27
CA SER A 163 -18.66 7.13 -3.61
C SER A 163 -19.14 6.17 -4.70
N THR A 164 -20.45 5.96 -4.81
CA THR A 164 -21.05 5.12 -5.87
C THR A 164 -20.61 5.53 -7.28
N SER A 165 -20.48 6.84 -7.54
CA SER A 165 -19.97 7.35 -8.83
C SER A 165 -18.50 7.02 -9.04
N GLN A 166 -17.67 7.14 -8.01
CA GLN A 166 -16.25 6.78 -8.09
C GLN A 166 -16.06 5.29 -8.27
N GLN A 167 -16.85 4.44 -7.60
CA GLN A 167 -16.85 2.99 -7.84
C GLN A 167 -17.17 2.68 -9.31
N LYS A 168 -18.26 3.26 -9.85
CA LYS A 168 -18.64 3.06 -11.25
C LYS A 168 -17.57 3.55 -12.22
N GLN A 169 -16.94 4.68 -11.93
CA GLN A 169 -15.85 5.22 -12.75
C GLN A 169 -14.62 4.30 -12.72
N LEU A 170 -14.20 3.87 -11.53
CA LEU A 170 -12.95 3.14 -11.33
C LEU A 170 -13.05 1.67 -11.79
N PHE A 171 -14.19 1.02 -11.49
CA PHE A 171 -14.38 -0.42 -11.72
C PHE A 171 -15.35 -0.74 -12.87
N GLY A 172 -16.00 0.27 -13.46
CA GLY A 172 -17.06 0.07 -14.47
C GLY A 172 -18.42 -0.28 -13.89
N ARG A 173 -18.50 -0.57 -12.58
CA ARG A 173 -19.74 -0.92 -11.88
C ARG A 173 -19.68 -0.55 -10.40
N VAL A 174 -20.84 -0.59 -9.75
CA VAL A 174 -20.95 -0.37 -8.30
C VAL A 174 -20.73 -1.68 -7.57
N LEU A 175 -19.85 -1.68 -6.57
CA LEU A 175 -19.50 -2.85 -5.78
C LEU A 175 -20.36 -2.96 -4.52
N CYS A 176 -20.69 -1.84 -3.89
CA CYS A 176 -21.67 -1.77 -2.83
C CYS A 176 -22.39 -0.41 -2.89
N ASN A 177 -23.71 -0.44 -2.77
CA ASN A 177 -24.49 0.78 -2.58
C ASN A 177 -24.40 1.16 -1.10
N SER A 178 -23.43 2.00 -0.74
CA SER A 178 -23.42 2.62 0.58
C SER A 178 -24.71 3.43 0.74
N ARG A 179 -25.50 3.10 1.76
CA ARG A 179 -26.60 3.98 2.19
C ARG A 179 -25.98 5.03 3.10
N PRO A 180 -26.35 6.31 2.98
CA PRO A 180 -25.97 7.28 4.00
C PRO A 180 -26.47 6.77 5.35
N VAL A 181 -25.54 6.45 6.26
CA VAL A 181 -25.90 6.13 7.64
C VAL A 181 -26.41 7.42 8.26
N ALA A 182 -27.74 7.57 8.32
CA ALA A 182 -28.35 8.68 9.01
C ALA A 182 -28.01 8.58 10.51
N GLY A 183 -27.22 9.52 11.00
CA GLY A 183 -27.05 9.78 12.43
C GLY A 183 -26.24 8.74 13.20
N ARG A 184 -24.91 8.88 13.18
CA ARG A 184 -24.09 8.45 14.33
C ARG A 184 -22.90 9.37 14.54
N THR A 185 -23.23 10.61 14.89
CA THR A 185 -22.30 11.53 15.55
C THR A 185 -21.86 10.87 16.87
N GLY A 186 -20.58 10.52 16.98
CA GLY A 186 -19.96 10.10 18.24
C GLY A 186 -19.94 8.60 18.50
N ARG A 187 -19.37 7.79 17.61
CA ARG A 187 -18.95 6.43 17.96
C ARG A 187 -17.45 6.30 17.72
N ASN A 188 -16.70 6.24 18.82
CA ASN A 188 -15.33 5.72 18.84
C ASN A 188 -15.40 4.21 18.60
N ILE A 189 -15.83 3.82 17.40
CA ILE A 189 -15.42 2.56 16.80
C ILE A 189 -14.01 2.86 16.30
N GLY A 190 -13.11 1.87 16.30
CA GLY A 190 -11.98 1.87 15.37
C GLY A 190 -12.47 1.88 13.92
N CYS A 191 -13.00 3.02 13.51
CA CYS A 191 -13.50 3.38 12.20
C CYS A 191 -13.91 4.84 12.32
N ALA A 192 -12.91 5.70 12.39
CA ALA A 192 -13.12 7.13 12.37
C ALA A 192 -13.71 7.50 11.00
N ILE A 193 -15.03 7.65 10.94
CA ILE A 193 -15.69 8.39 9.85
C ILE A 193 -15.25 9.85 9.99
N VAL A 194 -14.10 10.18 9.40
CA VAL A 194 -13.69 11.55 9.15
C VAL A 194 -14.14 11.89 7.75
N ALA A 195 -15.23 12.65 7.67
CA ALA A 195 -15.70 13.25 6.43
C ALA A 195 -14.58 14.13 5.84
N ALA A 196 -13.97 13.68 4.73
CA ALA A 196 -13.07 14.51 3.94
C ALA A 196 -13.80 14.98 2.68
N ILE A 197 -14.41 16.17 2.78
CA ILE A 197 -14.63 17.03 1.62
C ILE A 197 -13.27 17.68 1.33
N VAL A 198 -12.54 17.24 0.29
CA VAL A 198 -11.62 18.09 -0.49
C VAL A 198 -11.57 17.61 -1.96
N SER A 199 -12.20 18.43 -2.79
CA SER A 199 -11.98 18.82 -4.18
C SER A 199 -11.16 17.98 -5.18
N VAL A 200 -11.85 17.67 -6.29
CA VAL A 200 -11.39 17.47 -7.67
C VAL A 200 -10.14 18.28 -8.02
N VAL A 201 -9.01 17.60 -8.29
CA VAL A 201 -8.00 17.81 -9.38
C VAL A 201 -7.09 16.56 -9.30
N LEU A 202 -7.02 15.58 -10.21
CA LEU A 202 -6.33 15.62 -11.51
C LEU A 202 -6.61 14.26 -12.21
N ALA A 203 -7.69 14.17 -12.98
CA ALA A 203 -7.71 13.24 -14.11
C ALA A 203 -6.87 13.89 -15.21
N VAL A 204 -6.03 13.12 -15.91
CA VAL A 204 -5.04 13.54 -16.94
C VAL A 204 -3.68 13.90 -16.35
N GLY A 205 -2.79 12.92 -16.15
CA GLY A 205 -1.42 13.26 -15.72
C GLY A 205 -0.34 12.19 -15.65
N LEU A 206 -0.59 10.90 -15.94
CA LEU A 206 0.48 9.90 -15.95
C LEU A 206 0.37 8.94 -17.16
N PHE A 207 0.48 9.52 -18.36
CA PHE A 207 0.84 8.80 -19.59
C PHE A 207 1.86 9.64 -20.36
N SER A 208 3.11 9.67 -19.92
CA SER A 208 4.28 9.90 -20.80
C SER A 208 5.56 9.78 -19.97
N ALA A 209 6.05 8.55 -19.80
CA ALA A 209 7.47 8.36 -19.61
C ALA A 209 8.08 8.29 -21.01
N CYS A 210 8.88 9.30 -21.32
CA CYS A 210 9.51 9.55 -22.61
C CYS A 210 10.16 8.28 -23.17
N SER A 211 9.79 7.93 -24.40
CA SER A 211 10.54 7.01 -25.24
C SER A 211 11.90 7.63 -25.59
N SER A 212 12.95 7.20 -24.90
CA SER A 212 14.32 7.40 -25.38
C SER A 212 14.59 6.41 -26.50
N SER A 213 14.10 6.72 -27.71
CA SER A 213 14.51 6.02 -28.93
C SER A 213 15.95 6.42 -29.28
N SER A 214 16.93 5.71 -28.73
CA SER A 214 18.31 5.80 -29.24
C SER A 214 18.34 5.25 -30.66
N ARG A 215 18.44 6.16 -31.63
CA ARG A 215 18.69 5.89 -33.05
C ARG A 215 19.92 4.99 -33.21
N SER A 216 19.71 3.77 -33.70
CA SER A 216 20.74 2.94 -34.30
C SER A 216 20.81 3.25 -35.80
N THR A 217 21.78 4.06 -36.21
CA THR A 217 22.26 4.13 -37.60
C THR A 217 23.56 3.35 -37.68
N GLY A 218 23.57 2.31 -38.51
CA GLY A 218 24.73 1.45 -38.71
C GLY A 218 25.83 2.10 -39.54
N GLY A 219 26.96 1.39 -39.64
CA GLY A 219 27.92 1.59 -40.71
C GLY A 219 29.39 1.41 -40.34
N ALA A 220 29.90 0.25 -40.73
CA ALA A 220 31.24 0.00 -41.27
C ALA A 220 32.42 -0.34 -40.34
N ASP A 221 32.99 -1.49 -40.70
CA ASP A 221 34.23 -2.14 -40.30
C ASP A 221 35.49 -1.25 -40.44
N SER A 222 36.54 -1.57 -39.69
CA SER A 222 37.73 -2.27 -40.22
C SER A 222 38.92 -2.25 -39.24
N SER A 223 39.63 -3.40 -39.17
CA SER A 223 41.07 -3.61 -38.87
C SER A 223 41.64 -3.03 -37.56
N SER A 224 42.52 -3.66 -36.78
CA SER A 224 43.43 -4.81 -36.95
C SER A 224 44.18 -4.99 -35.62
N THR A 225 44.53 -6.24 -35.30
CA THR A 225 45.76 -6.72 -34.62
C THR A 225 46.36 -5.92 -33.45
N SER A 226 46.55 -6.59 -32.30
CA SER A 226 47.86 -7.10 -31.84
C SER A 226 47.88 -7.38 -30.33
N ASP A 227 48.19 -8.64 -30.00
CA ASP A 227 49.05 -9.17 -28.95
C ASP A 227 49.45 -8.29 -27.75
N SER A 228 49.30 -8.82 -26.53
CA SER A 228 50.45 -9.37 -25.76
C SER A 228 50.15 -9.50 -24.25
N SER A 229 50.35 -10.72 -23.75
CA SER A 229 51.06 -11.06 -22.49
C SER A 229 50.65 -10.48 -21.12
N SER A 230 50.25 -11.41 -20.25
CA SER A 230 50.88 -11.74 -18.95
C SER A 230 50.75 -10.81 -17.73
N SER A 231 50.10 -11.39 -16.71
CA SER A 231 50.62 -11.64 -15.36
C SER A 231 50.49 -10.59 -14.24
N ARG A 232 50.23 -11.16 -13.05
CA ARG A 232 50.60 -10.74 -11.68
C ARG A 232 49.74 -9.72 -10.93
N THR A 233 49.00 -10.28 -9.98
CA THR A 233 48.93 -9.85 -8.57
C THR A 233 50.00 -8.85 -8.12
N TYR A 234 49.58 -7.71 -7.53
CA TYR A 234 49.87 -7.33 -6.13
C TYR A 234 49.10 -6.07 -5.71
N ARG A 235 48.78 -6.00 -4.41
CA ARG A 235 48.12 -4.91 -3.68
C ARG A 235 49.02 -3.67 -3.59
N HIS A 236 48.45 -2.45 -3.50
CA HIS A 236 48.59 -1.54 -2.35
C HIS A 236 47.80 -0.22 -2.50
N ARG A 237 47.25 0.26 -1.38
CA ARG A 237 46.70 1.62 -1.14
C ARG A 237 47.83 2.67 -1.08
N PRO A 238 47.51 3.97 -1.28
CA PRO A 238 48.23 5.06 -0.63
C PRO A 238 47.44 5.67 0.54
N VAL A 239 48.12 5.82 1.67
CA VAL A 239 47.82 6.75 2.77
C VAL A 239 48.91 7.81 2.75
N TYR A 240 48.52 9.08 2.70
CA TYR A 240 49.34 10.25 3.06
C TYR A 240 49.03 10.55 4.54
N GLY A 241 49.91 10.87 5.47
CA GLY A 241 51.36 11.11 5.49
C GLY A 241 51.73 11.70 6.87
N GLY A 242 53.01 11.59 7.24
CA GLY A 242 53.68 12.35 8.31
C GLY A 242 53.53 11.77 9.73
N GLY A 243 54.57 11.57 10.54
CA GLY A 243 55.99 11.94 10.43
C GLY A 243 56.55 12.27 11.82
N GLY A 244 57.76 11.77 12.13
CA GLY A 244 58.61 12.15 13.27
C GLY A 244 58.30 11.39 14.57
N GLY A 245 59.16 10.53 15.11
CA GLY A 245 60.59 10.72 15.39
C GLY A 245 60.71 11.00 16.90
N GLY A 246 61.55 10.37 17.72
CA GLY A 246 62.54 9.33 17.56
C GLY A 246 63.24 9.20 18.92
N VAL A 247 63.65 7.96 19.24
CA VAL A 247 64.83 7.54 20.01
C VAL A 247 65.18 8.16 21.38
N GLY A 248 65.50 7.26 22.31
CA GLY A 248 66.68 7.48 23.14
C GLY A 248 66.81 6.70 24.44
N LYS A 249 67.36 5.48 24.33
CA LYS A 249 68.09 4.68 25.35
C LYS A 249 67.31 4.11 26.52
#